data_AF-A0A0S4U3Y8-F1
#
_entry.id   AF-A0A0S4U3Y8-F1
#
_cell.length_a   1.000
_cell.length_b   1.000
_cell.length_c   1.000
_cell.angle_alpha   90.00
_cell.angle_beta   90.00
_cell.angle_gamma   90.00
#
_symmetry.space_group_name_H-M   'P 1'
#
loop_
_entity.id
_entity.type
_entity.pdbx_description
1 polymer ?
#
loop_
_entity_poly.entity_id
_entity_poly.type
_entity_poly.pdbx_seq_one_letter_code
_entity_poly.pdbx_strand_id
1 'polypeptide(L)'
;MGHAQLEQWVDLELRGYPDGADLPSYRVTPVVSYGSFVGSFGMQAPKLQIPVFVLPEHLREPYSAARMDQAISSYESLVQGDKPSTVKIEWNVALAIKYASTLTPDMQCVAAWMELPIGAIDRLLDCVKTAVLGYAIEVEKLSPDAGELPVGSKPISEERLTQIFNTHIAGNVGNVANASTGVTQTATVQVGQGDWEALRVYLQSLGLIEADFAGLKRDLDQARAAGPATSEKPASWIGKLVGKAMSKAAGVGVEAVAGGIAQAIAGYLGQ
;
A
#
# COMPACT_ATOMS: atom_id res chain seq x y z
N MET A 1 13.24 15.37 -22.33
CA MET A 1 13.33 14.48 -21.15
C MET A 1 12.01 13.80 -20.78
N GLY A 2 10.82 14.41 -21.00
CA GLY A 2 9.52 13.78 -20.67
C GLY A 2 9.24 12.39 -21.30
N HIS A 3 9.78 12.11 -22.49
CA HIS A 3 9.67 10.79 -23.13
C HIS A 3 10.55 9.70 -22.50
N ALA A 4 11.69 10.06 -21.91
CA ALA A 4 12.69 9.09 -21.46
C ALA A 4 12.24 8.33 -20.20
N GLN A 5 11.52 8.99 -19.29
CA GLN A 5 11.00 8.34 -18.07
C GLN A 5 9.88 7.35 -18.37
N LEU A 6 8.98 7.72 -19.29
CA LEU A 6 7.93 6.84 -19.77
C LEU A 6 8.53 5.64 -20.52
N GLU A 7 9.47 5.89 -21.43
CA GLU A 7 10.16 4.84 -22.18
C GLU A 7 10.88 3.86 -21.25
N GLN A 8 11.61 4.37 -20.26
CA GLN A 8 12.28 3.54 -19.26
C GLN A 8 11.28 2.72 -18.45
N TRP A 9 10.18 3.32 -17.99
CA TRP A 9 9.14 2.60 -17.25
C TRP A 9 8.50 1.50 -18.11
N VAL A 10 8.14 1.80 -19.36
CA VAL A 10 7.59 0.81 -20.30
C VAL A 10 8.59 -0.33 -20.52
N ASP A 11 9.88 -0.02 -20.69
CA ASP A 11 10.90 -1.04 -20.89
C ASP A 11 11.02 -1.98 -19.68
N LEU A 12 11.02 -1.42 -18.46
CA LEU A 12 11.05 -2.18 -17.21
C LEU A 12 9.79 -3.03 -17.02
N GLU A 13 8.62 -2.50 -17.35
CA GLU A 13 7.35 -3.23 -17.27
C GLU A 13 7.31 -4.43 -18.25
N LEU A 14 7.86 -4.26 -19.45
CA LEU A 14 7.86 -5.29 -20.51
C LEU A 14 9.00 -6.30 -20.38
N ARG A 15 10.20 -5.88 -19.96
CA ARG A 15 11.39 -6.75 -19.88
C ARG A 15 11.66 -7.27 -18.47
N GLY A 16 11.03 -6.68 -17.47
CA GLY A 16 11.31 -6.93 -16.07
C GLY A 16 12.34 -5.96 -15.50
N TYR A 17 12.41 -5.97 -14.18
CA TYR A 17 13.25 -5.12 -13.36
C TYR A 17 14.56 -5.86 -13.03
N PRO A 18 15.71 -5.16 -13.00
CA PRO A 18 16.95 -5.76 -12.54
C PRO A 18 16.87 -6.22 -11.09
N ASP A 19 17.69 -7.22 -10.73
CA ASP A 19 17.80 -7.70 -9.35
C ASP A 19 18.14 -6.54 -8.39
N GLY A 20 17.35 -6.41 -7.33
CA GLY A 20 17.54 -5.38 -6.31
C GLY A 20 17.14 -3.96 -6.74
N ALA A 21 16.54 -3.78 -7.93
CA ALA A 21 16.00 -2.49 -8.33
C ALA A 21 14.81 -2.07 -7.46
N ASP A 22 14.60 -0.77 -7.30
CA ASP A 22 13.41 -0.25 -6.64
C ASP A 22 12.17 -0.55 -7.49
N LEU A 23 11.19 -1.19 -6.87
CA LEU A 23 9.95 -1.57 -7.53
C LEU A 23 8.84 -0.58 -7.21
N PRO A 24 7.98 -0.26 -8.18
CA PRO A 24 6.72 0.43 -7.91
C PRO A 24 5.91 -0.32 -6.85
N SER A 25 5.15 0.41 -6.04
CA SER A 25 4.42 -0.18 -4.90
C SER A 25 3.40 -1.26 -5.31
N TYR A 26 2.83 -1.17 -6.51
CA TYR A 26 1.91 -2.18 -7.05
C TYR A 26 2.61 -3.49 -7.47
N ARG A 27 3.95 -3.50 -7.53
CA ARG A 27 4.78 -4.68 -7.76
C ARG A 27 5.23 -5.36 -6.47
N VAL A 28 4.88 -4.82 -5.30
CA VAL A 28 5.25 -5.38 -4.00
C VAL A 28 3.99 -5.67 -3.21
N THR A 29 3.81 -6.93 -2.81
CA THR A 29 2.63 -7.37 -2.07
C THR A 29 3.05 -8.11 -0.80
N PRO A 30 2.53 -7.75 0.39
CA PRO A 30 2.72 -8.54 1.60
C PRO A 30 2.21 -9.97 1.42
N VAL A 31 3.00 -10.95 1.81
CA VAL A 31 2.66 -12.38 1.66
C VAL A 31 2.92 -13.14 2.96
N VAL A 32 2.29 -14.30 3.05
CA VAL A 32 2.48 -15.21 4.18
C VAL A 32 3.32 -16.39 3.72
N SER A 33 4.28 -16.78 4.55
CA SER A 33 5.12 -17.95 4.33
C SER A 33 4.53 -19.19 5.01
N TYR A 34 4.60 -20.32 4.32
CA TYR A 34 4.18 -21.64 4.80
C TYR A 34 5.27 -22.67 4.54
N GLY A 35 5.23 -23.76 5.29
CA GLY A 35 6.10 -24.91 5.05
C GLY A 35 5.40 -26.23 5.26
N SER A 36 5.99 -27.24 4.63
CA SER A 36 5.69 -28.65 4.86
C SER A 36 6.73 -29.23 5.80
N PHE A 37 6.26 -29.92 6.83
CA PHE A 37 7.08 -30.48 7.89
C PHE A 37 6.84 -31.97 8.02
N VAL A 38 7.92 -32.73 8.22
CA VAL A 38 7.90 -34.18 8.40
C VAL A 38 8.66 -34.52 9.67
N GLY A 39 8.04 -35.32 10.54
CA GLY A 39 8.62 -35.81 11.79
C GLY A 39 8.67 -37.33 11.85
N SER A 40 9.13 -37.83 12.99
CA SER A 40 9.19 -39.27 13.26
C SER A 40 7.79 -39.90 13.33
N PHE A 41 7.71 -41.22 13.20
CA PHE A 41 6.46 -41.99 13.33
C PHE A 41 5.33 -41.55 12.38
N GLY A 42 5.68 -41.02 11.20
CA GLY A 42 4.70 -40.59 10.19
C GLY A 42 4.01 -39.27 10.51
N MET A 43 4.50 -38.51 11.49
CA MET A 43 4.01 -37.16 11.74
C MET A 43 4.26 -36.25 10.52
N GLN A 44 3.21 -35.60 10.04
CA GLN A 44 3.29 -34.67 8.91
C GLN A 44 2.44 -33.44 9.19
N ALA A 45 3.00 -32.26 8.91
CA ALA A 45 2.26 -31.01 8.85
C ALA A 45 2.48 -30.40 7.46
N PRO A 46 1.61 -30.69 6.48
CA PRO A 46 1.84 -30.35 5.07
C PRO A 46 1.74 -28.84 4.79
N LYS A 47 1.11 -28.08 5.69
CA LYS A 47 1.01 -26.62 5.61
C LYS A 47 0.96 -26.02 7.02
N LEU A 48 2.10 -25.58 7.51
CA LEU A 48 2.22 -24.81 8.74
C LEU A 48 2.75 -23.42 8.40
N GLN A 49 2.19 -22.38 9.01
CA GLN A 49 2.65 -21.02 8.80
C GLN A 49 4.06 -20.86 9.39
N ILE A 50 4.96 -20.23 8.63
CA ILE A 50 6.31 -19.88 9.08
C ILE A 50 6.33 -18.39 9.39
N PRO A 51 6.40 -18.00 10.68
CA PRO A 51 6.55 -16.60 11.04
C PRO A 51 7.92 -16.07 10.60
N VAL A 52 7.95 -14.86 10.01
CA VAL A 52 9.20 -14.26 9.50
C VAL A 52 10.21 -13.94 10.60
N PHE A 53 9.81 -13.84 11.88
CA PHE A 53 10.74 -13.62 12.98
C PHE A 53 11.72 -14.78 13.21
N VAL A 54 11.40 -15.97 12.69
CA VAL A 54 12.30 -17.14 12.67
C VAL A 54 13.54 -16.89 11.81
N LEU A 55 13.43 -15.95 10.86
CA LEU A 55 14.55 -15.53 10.03
C LEU A 55 15.37 -14.42 10.70
N PRO A 56 16.69 -14.40 10.47
CA PRO A 56 17.55 -13.26 10.79
C PRO A 56 16.99 -11.96 10.18
N GLU A 57 17.25 -10.82 10.84
CA GLU A 57 16.67 -9.52 10.46
C GLU A 57 16.87 -9.16 8.99
N HIS A 58 18.08 -9.36 8.46
CA HIS A 58 18.43 -9.10 7.05
C HIS A 58 17.69 -9.99 6.03
N LEU A 59 17.04 -11.06 6.47
CA LEU A 59 16.26 -11.96 5.62
C LEU A 59 14.75 -11.79 5.82
N ARG A 60 14.27 -10.95 6.74
CA ARG A 60 12.82 -10.89 7.01
C ARG A 60 12.04 -10.29 5.85
N GLU A 61 12.53 -9.20 5.28
CA GLU A 61 11.83 -8.45 4.25
C GLU A 61 11.55 -9.30 2.99
N PRO A 62 12.54 -9.98 2.37
CA PRO A 62 12.32 -10.78 1.16
C PRO A 62 11.35 -11.96 1.32
N TYR A 63 11.10 -12.40 2.56
CA TYR A 63 10.19 -13.51 2.88
C TYR A 63 8.86 -13.05 3.51
N SER A 64 8.67 -11.72 3.64
CA SER A 64 7.45 -11.08 4.13
C SER A 64 6.67 -10.37 3.03
N ALA A 65 7.33 -10.03 1.92
CA ALA A 65 6.72 -9.37 0.77
C ALA A 65 7.20 -10.03 -0.52
N ALA A 66 6.25 -10.41 -1.37
CA ALA A 66 6.54 -10.88 -2.71
C ALA A 66 6.86 -9.68 -3.60
N ARG A 67 8.04 -9.73 -4.20
CA ARG A 67 8.51 -8.77 -5.20
C ARG A 67 8.20 -9.33 -6.58
N MET A 68 7.38 -8.62 -7.34
CA MET A 68 6.99 -8.98 -8.70
C MET A 68 7.85 -8.19 -9.69
N ASP A 69 9.10 -8.60 -9.85
CA ASP A 69 10.14 -7.97 -10.68
C ASP A 69 10.17 -8.48 -12.13
N GLN A 70 9.48 -9.57 -12.46
CA GLN A 70 9.50 -10.11 -13.82
C GLN A 70 8.70 -9.26 -14.81
N ALA A 71 8.86 -9.56 -16.10
CA ALA A 71 8.04 -9.00 -17.17
C ALA A 71 6.54 -9.24 -16.93
N ILE A 72 5.69 -8.28 -17.32
CA ILE A 72 4.22 -8.41 -17.22
C ILE A 72 3.71 -9.70 -17.85
N SER A 73 4.25 -10.10 -19.01
CA SER A 73 3.84 -11.31 -19.72
C SER A 73 3.99 -12.58 -18.87
N SER A 74 4.99 -12.63 -17.99
CA SER A 74 5.19 -13.76 -17.07
C SER A 74 3.98 -13.89 -16.13
N TYR A 75 3.45 -12.76 -15.66
CA TYR A 75 2.32 -12.69 -14.76
C TYR A 75 0.98 -12.95 -15.46
N GLU A 76 0.80 -12.46 -16.68
CA GLU A 76 -0.41 -12.73 -17.48
C GLU A 76 -0.62 -14.23 -17.69
N SER A 77 0.45 -14.98 -17.95
CA SER A 77 0.36 -16.44 -18.13
C SER A 77 -0.10 -17.19 -16.88
N LEU A 78 0.19 -16.66 -15.68
CA LEU A 78 -0.24 -17.25 -14.40
C LEU A 78 -1.73 -17.01 -14.09
N VAL A 79 -2.32 -16.02 -14.75
CA VAL A 79 -3.70 -15.57 -14.54
C VAL A 79 -4.63 -16.14 -15.63
N GLN A 80 -4.10 -16.69 -16.72
CA GLN A 80 -4.88 -17.31 -17.78
C GLN A 80 -5.32 -18.73 -17.43
N GLY A 81 -6.60 -19.06 -17.65
CA GLY A 81 -7.15 -20.41 -17.48
C GLY A 81 -7.80 -20.65 -16.11
N ASP A 82 -7.67 -21.88 -15.60
CA ASP A 82 -8.24 -22.29 -14.31
C ASP A 82 -7.40 -21.70 -13.18
N LYS A 83 -7.81 -20.53 -12.68
CA LYS A 83 -7.01 -19.71 -11.76
C LYS A 83 -6.89 -20.41 -10.40
N PRO A 84 -5.68 -20.84 -9.96
CA PRO A 84 -5.50 -21.22 -8.57
C PRO A 84 -5.77 -20.00 -7.68
N SER A 85 -6.15 -20.18 -6.41
CA SER A 85 -6.34 -19.04 -5.51
C SER A 85 -5.02 -18.33 -5.17
N THR A 86 -3.91 -19.07 -5.23
CA THR A 86 -2.56 -18.62 -4.85
C THR A 86 -1.49 -19.25 -5.73
N VAL A 87 -0.37 -18.55 -5.88
CA VAL A 87 0.87 -19.03 -6.50
C VAL A 87 1.91 -19.21 -5.41
N LYS A 88 2.68 -20.29 -5.50
CA LYS A 88 3.77 -20.58 -4.56
C LYS A 88 5.07 -20.00 -5.08
N ILE A 89 5.75 -19.22 -4.25
CA ILE A 89 7.12 -18.77 -4.48
C ILE A 89 8.01 -19.53 -3.50
N GLU A 90 8.73 -20.52 -3.99
CA GLU A 90 9.54 -21.41 -3.17
C GLU A 90 10.68 -20.66 -2.48
N TRP A 91 10.92 -20.98 -1.20
CA TRP A 91 12.11 -20.56 -0.49
C TRP A 91 13.33 -21.31 -1.02
N ASN A 92 14.51 -20.76 -0.75
CA ASN A 92 15.72 -21.56 -0.86
C ASN A 92 15.65 -22.72 0.15
N VAL A 93 15.84 -23.95 -0.33
CA VAL A 93 15.75 -25.18 0.47
C VAL A 93 16.69 -25.14 1.68
N ALA A 94 17.90 -24.60 1.54
CA ALA A 94 18.84 -24.50 2.65
C ALA A 94 18.35 -23.54 3.76
N LEU A 95 17.68 -22.45 3.39
CA LEU A 95 17.08 -21.52 4.34
C LEU A 95 15.86 -22.14 5.05
N ALA A 96 15.02 -22.86 4.29
CA ALA A 96 13.89 -23.60 4.84
C ALA A 96 14.34 -24.62 5.89
N ILE A 97 15.32 -25.47 5.55
CA ILE A 97 15.85 -26.47 6.47
C ILE A 97 16.47 -25.81 7.71
N LYS A 98 17.31 -24.78 7.52
CA LYS A 98 18.06 -24.16 8.62
C LYS A 98 17.18 -23.39 9.59
N TYR A 99 16.25 -22.58 9.09
CA TYR A 99 15.48 -21.65 9.91
C TYR A 99 14.07 -22.18 10.19
N ALA A 100 13.32 -22.61 9.18
CA ALA A 100 11.92 -23.02 9.39
C ALA A 100 11.81 -24.27 10.29
N SER A 101 12.75 -25.21 10.22
CA SER A 101 12.77 -26.39 11.11
C SER A 101 12.91 -26.05 12.61
N THR A 102 13.35 -24.84 12.96
CA THR A 102 13.43 -24.42 14.38
C THR A 102 12.06 -24.19 15.01
N LEU A 103 11.01 -24.07 14.21
CA LEU A 103 9.64 -23.86 14.66
C LEU A 103 9.07 -25.10 15.38
N THR A 104 9.51 -26.29 14.99
CA THR A 104 8.97 -27.57 15.45
C THR A 104 10.11 -28.51 15.86
N PRO A 105 10.38 -28.68 17.17
CA PRO A 105 11.52 -29.48 17.64
C PRO A 105 11.55 -30.94 17.12
N ASP A 106 10.37 -31.52 16.87
CA ASP A 106 10.22 -32.93 16.47
C ASP A 106 10.01 -33.14 14.95
N MET A 107 10.12 -32.08 14.14
CA MET A 107 9.91 -32.14 12.70
C MET A 107 10.98 -31.35 11.93
N GLN A 108 11.29 -31.80 10.72
CA GLN A 108 12.07 -31.01 9.77
C GLN A 108 11.17 -30.37 8.73
N CYS A 109 11.49 -29.12 8.37
CA CYS A 109 10.93 -28.48 7.20
C CYS A 109 11.55 -29.09 5.94
N VAL A 110 10.72 -29.66 5.07
CA VAL A 110 11.15 -30.27 3.80
C VAL A 110 10.91 -29.36 2.60
N ALA A 111 9.98 -28.42 2.72
CA ALA A 111 9.68 -27.41 1.72
C ALA A 111 9.09 -26.18 2.42
N ALA A 112 9.42 -24.98 1.93
CA ALA A 112 8.82 -23.73 2.38
C ALA A 112 8.57 -22.82 1.18
N TRP A 113 7.46 -22.09 1.20
CA TRP A 113 7.05 -21.19 0.12
C TRP A 113 6.30 -19.99 0.67
N MET A 114 6.33 -18.89 -0.08
CA MET A 114 5.39 -17.78 0.08
C MET A 114 4.14 -18.04 -0.76
N GLU A 115 2.97 -17.73 -0.22
CA GLU A 115 1.72 -17.74 -0.99
C GLU A 115 1.40 -16.34 -1.50
N LEU A 116 1.52 -16.15 -2.81
CA LEU A 116 1.12 -14.95 -3.53
C LEU A 116 -0.35 -15.11 -3.96
N PRO A 117 -1.29 -14.28 -3.48
CA PRO A 117 -2.67 -14.31 -3.95
C PRO A 117 -2.74 -13.97 -5.45
N ILE A 118 -3.50 -14.73 -6.25
CA ILE A 118 -3.69 -14.40 -7.68
C ILE A 118 -4.30 -13.00 -7.86
N GLY A 119 -5.17 -12.58 -6.94
CA GLY A 119 -5.73 -11.22 -6.96
C GLY A 119 -4.69 -10.10 -6.87
N ALA A 120 -3.50 -10.37 -6.30
CA ALA A 120 -2.40 -9.40 -6.30
C ALA A 120 -1.78 -9.24 -7.70
N ILE A 121 -1.78 -10.32 -8.48
CA ILE A 121 -1.32 -10.32 -9.87
C ILE A 121 -2.35 -9.61 -10.76
N ASP A 122 -3.65 -9.92 -10.60
CA ASP A 122 -4.74 -9.19 -11.28
C ASP A 122 -4.63 -7.68 -10.99
N ARG A 123 -4.41 -7.31 -9.73
CA ARG A 123 -4.18 -5.93 -9.31
C ARG A 123 -2.98 -5.30 -10.02
N LEU A 124 -1.85 -5.99 -10.11
CA LEU A 124 -0.66 -5.50 -10.83
C LEU A 124 -0.99 -5.19 -12.28
N LEU A 125 -1.68 -6.09 -12.97
CA LEU A 125 -2.04 -5.91 -14.38
C LEU A 125 -2.99 -4.73 -14.58
N ASP A 126 -4.01 -4.61 -13.74
CA ASP A 126 -4.99 -3.50 -13.80
C ASP A 126 -4.37 -2.16 -13.45
N CYS A 127 -3.42 -2.16 -12.51
CA CYS A 127 -2.61 -1.01 -12.15
C CYS A 127 -1.83 -0.46 -13.35
N VAL A 128 -1.11 -1.34 -14.07
CA VAL A 128 -0.36 -0.95 -15.28
C VAL A 128 -1.31 -0.42 -16.36
N LYS A 129 -2.41 -1.12 -16.64
CA LYS A 129 -3.40 -0.68 -17.65
C LYS A 129 -3.98 0.68 -17.30
N THR A 130 -4.33 0.91 -16.04
CA THR A 130 -4.89 2.19 -15.59
C THR A 130 -3.86 3.30 -15.63
N ALA A 131 -2.59 3.01 -15.33
CA ALA A 131 -1.50 3.96 -15.43
C ALA A 131 -1.31 4.45 -16.87
N VAL A 132 -1.25 3.52 -17.83
CA VAL A 132 -1.11 3.83 -19.26
C VAL A 132 -2.33 4.59 -19.78
N LEU A 133 -3.54 4.12 -19.47
CA LEU A 133 -4.77 4.76 -19.93
C LEU A 133 -4.95 6.15 -19.33
N GLY A 134 -4.67 6.32 -18.03
CA GLY A 134 -4.73 7.61 -17.36
C GLY A 134 -3.71 8.60 -17.95
N TYR A 135 -2.49 8.14 -18.22
CA TYR A 135 -1.48 8.94 -18.90
C TYR A 135 -1.95 9.36 -20.31
N ALA A 136 -2.50 8.44 -21.10
CA ALA A 136 -2.98 8.73 -22.45
C ALA A 136 -4.13 9.74 -22.47
N ILE A 137 -5.11 9.59 -21.56
CA ILE A 137 -6.26 10.51 -21.44
C ILE A 137 -5.81 11.93 -21.07
N GLU A 138 -4.86 12.08 -20.14
CA GLU A 138 -4.36 13.42 -19.77
C GLU A 138 -3.53 14.07 -20.88
N VAL A 139 -2.76 13.28 -21.64
CA VAL A 139 -2.08 13.77 -22.83
C VAL A 139 -3.09 14.27 -23.88
N GLU A 140 -4.14 13.50 -24.15
CA GLU A 140 -5.20 13.86 -25.09
C GLU A 140 -5.94 15.14 -24.67
N LYS A 141 -6.28 15.29 -23.38
CA LYS A 141 -6.92 16.52 -22.86
C LYS A 141 -6.08 17.78 -23.12
N LEU A 142 -4.76 17.67 -23.04
CA LEU A 142 -3.85 18.80 -23.24
C LEU A 142 -3.56 19.09 -24.71
N SER A 143 -3.64 18.07 -25.55
CA SER A 143 -3.45 18.18 -26.99
C SER A 143 -4.38 17.19 -27.68
N PRO A 144 -5.63 17.59 -27.99
CA PRO A 144 -6.61 16.72 -28.64
C PRO A 144 -6.11 16.13 -29.96
N ASP A 145 -5.26 16.86 -30.67
CA ASP A 145 -4.66 16.44 -31.93
C ASP A 145 -3.31 15.70 -31.75
N ALA A 146 -2.92 15.33 -30.52
CA ALA A 146 -1.59 14.75 -30.23
C ALA A 146 -1.27 13.50 -31.07
N GLY A 147 -2.28 12.74 -31.49
CA GLY A 147 -2.14 11.58 -32.37
C GLY A 147 -2.10 11.90 -33.87
N GLU A 148 -2.50 13.11 -34.27
CA GLU A 148 -2.62 13.55 -35.67
C GLU A 148 -1.59 14.62 -36.05
N LEU A 149 -0.84 15.15 -35.08
CA LEU A 149 0.16 16.17 -35.33
C LEU A 149 1.40 15.60 -36.05
N PRO A 150 2.05 16.41 -36.92
CA PRO A 150 3.29 16.01 -37.60
C PRO A 150 4.39 15.60 -36.61
N VAL A 151 5.17 14.58 -36.98
CA VAL A 151 6.34 14.11 -36.21
C VAL A 151 7.30 15.29 -35.98
N GLY A 152 7.59 15.59 -34.71
CA GLY A 152 8.45 16.71 -34.29
C GLY A 152 7.72 17.92 -33.70
N SER A 153 6.39 17.94 -33.74
CA SER A 153 5.60 18.89 -32.96
C SER A 153 5.69 18.57 -31.47
N LYS A 154 5.96 19.60 -30.64
CA LYS A 154 5.91 19.51 -29.17
C LYS A 154 4.75 20.36 -28.65
N PRO A 155 3.50 19.91 -28.78
CA PRO A 155 2.34 20.68 -28.33
C PRO A 155 2.29 20.81 -26.80
N ILE A 156 2.90 19.88 -26.08
CA ILE A 156 2.94 19.84 -24.62
C ILE A 156 4.38 20.07 -24.15
N SER A 157 4.57 21.00 -23.20
CA SER A 157 5.85 21.25 -22.55
C SER A 157 6.33 20.03 -21.77
N GLU A 158 7.64 19.80 -21.72
CA GLU A 158 8.22 18.62 -21.06
C GLU A 158 7.89 18.55 -19.57
N GLU A 159 7.79 19.69 -18.89
CA GLU A 159 7.43 19.80 -17.47
C GLU A 159 6.02 19.25 -17.19
N ARG A 160 5.10 19.48 -18.14
CA ARG A 160 3.71 18.98 -18.04
C ARG A 160 3.66 17.48 -18.27
N LEU A 161 4.43 16.94 -19.21
CA LEU A 161 4.53 15.50 -19.42
C LEU A 161 5.09 14.79 -18.18
N THR A 162 6.13 15.35 -17.56
CA THR A 162 6.68 14.83 -16.29
C THR A 162 5.66 14.92 -15.16
N GLN A 163 4.85 15.97 -15.08
CA GLN A 163 3.77 16.08 -14.09
C GLN A 163 2.70 14.98 -14.29
N ILE A 164 2.27 14.73 -15.53
CA ILE A 164 1.29 13.69 -15.86
C ILE A 164 1.87 12.30 -15.55
N PHE A 165 3.12 12.05 -15.92
CA PHE A 165 3.84 10.82 -15.59
C PHE A 165 3.87 10.60 -14.07
N ASN A 166 4.25 11.61 -13.29
CA ASN A 166 4.28 11.48 -11.83
C ASN A 166 2.89 11.27 -11.23
N THR A 167 1.86 11.84 -11.84
CA THR A 167 0.47 11.68 -11.38
C THR A 167 -0.07 10.29 -11.69
N HIS A 168 0.17 9.76 -12.88
CA HIS A 168 -0.49 8.52 -13.33
C HIS A 168 0.38 7.26 -13.23
N ILE A 169 1.70 7.40 -13.27
CA ILE A 169 2.64 6.29 -13.35
C ILE A 169 3.50 6.19 -12.09
N ALA A 170 4.14 7.29 -11.66
CA ALA A 170 5.03 7.24 -10.50
C ALA A 170 4.29 7.31 -9.14
N GLY A 171 3.21 8.08 -9.05
CA GLY A 171 2.61 8.46 -7.76
C GLY A 171 1.30 7.75 -7.39
N ASN A 172 0.49 7.31 -8.35
CA ASN A 172 -0.91 6.92 -8.07
C ASN A 172 -1.25 5.46 -8.36
N VAL A 173 -0.35 4.69 -8.95
CA VAL A 173 -0.63 3.30 -9.32
C VAL A 173 -0.76 2.38 -8.10
N GLY A 174 -0.26 2.79 -6.93
CA GLY A 174 -0.53 2.15 -5.64
C GLY A 174 -1.92 2.39 -5.04
N ASN A 175 -2.69 3.36 -5.53
CA ASN A 175 -3.97 3.77 -4.93
C ASN A 175 -5.22 3.33 -5.71
N VAL A 176 -5.07 2.87 -6.96
CA VAL A 176 -6.22 2.57 -7.84
C VAL A 176 -6.92 1.24 -7.50
N ALA A 177 -6.29 0.34 -6.76
CA ALA A 177 -6.87 -0.96 -6.40
C ALA A 177 -7.26 -1.12 -4.92
N ASN A 178 -7.52 -0.02 -4.20
CA ASN A 178 -8.16 -0.04 -2.88
C ASN A 178 -9.67 0.25 -2.96
N ALA A 179 -10.31 -0.13 -4.07
CA ALA A 179 -11.77 -0.20 -4.18
C ALA A 179 -12.35 -1.54 -3.69
N SER A 180 -11.65 -2.24 -2.77
CA SER A 180 -12.23 -3.29 -1.95
C SER A 180 -12.72 -2.68 -0.65
N THR A 181 -14.01 -2.76 -0.41
CA THR A 181 -14.70 -2.40 0.84
C THR A 181 -13.94 -2.98 2.04
N GLY A 182 -13.21 -2.14 2.77
CA GLY A 182 -12.63 -2.53 4.05
C GLY A 182 -11.17 -2.14 4.33
N VAL A 183 -10.47 -1.45 3.42
CA VAL A 183 -9.09 -1.02 3.68
C VAL A 183 -9.10 0.41 4.22
N THR A 184 -8.66 0.58 5.47
CA THR A 184 -8.35 1.90 6.03
C THR A 184 -7.13 2.44 5.31
N GLN A 185 -7.35 3.25 4.27
CA GLN A 185 -6.36 4.23 3.88
C GLN A 185 -6.22 5.17 5.07
N THR A 186 -5.14 5.01 5.83
CA THR A 186 -4.62 6.11 6.63
C THR A 186 -4.14 7.15 5.61
N ALA A 187 -5.09 7.93 5.09
CA ALA A 187 -4.78 9.15 4.40
C ALA A 187 -4.01 9.97 5.43
N THR A 188 -2.69 10.00 5.29
CA THR A 188 -1.83 10.90 6.04
C THR A 188 -2.16 12.31 5.53
N VAL A 189 -3.31 12.83 5.95
CA VAL A 189 -3.63 14.23 5.81
C VAL A 189 -2.62 14.91 6.73
N GLN A 190 -1.62 15.52 6.11
CA GLN A 190 -0.68 16.43 6.74
C GLN A 190 -1.49 17.64 7.24
N VAL A 191 -2.16 17.49 8.37
CA VAL A 191 -2.79 18.61 9.07
C VAL A 191 -1.66 19.47 9.60
N GLY A 192 -1.41 20.59 8.95
CA GLY A 192 -0.43 21.58 9.41
C GLY A 192 -0.87 22.21 10.73
N GLN A 193 0.11 22.72 11.48
CA GLN A 193 -0.15 23.38 12.76
C GLN A 193 -1.17 24.52 12.58
N GLY A 194 -2.32 24.41 13.26
CA GLY A 194 -3.39 25.38 13.16
C GLY A 194 -4.28 25.33 11.92
N ASP A 195 -4.12 24.33 11.06
CA ASP A 195 -4.95 24.17 9.86
C ASP A 195 -6.28 23.50 10.19
N TRP A 196 -7.27 24.33 10.55
CA TRP A 196 -8.59 23.85 10.97
C TRP A 196 -9.37 23.24 9.81
N GLU A 197 -9.22 23.77 8.60
CA GLU A 197 -9.96 23.25 7.44
C GLU A 197 -9.42 21.88 7.03
N ALA A 198 -8.10 21.67 7.05
CA ALA A 198 -7.52 20.34 6.82
C ALA A 198 -7.97 19.32 7.88
N LEU A 199 -7.98 19.70 9.16
CA LEU A 199 -8.45 18.83 10.24
C LEU A 199 -9.94 18.50 10.09
N ARG A 200 -10.76 19.49 9.75
CA ARG A 200 -12.20 19.34 9.56
C ARG A 200 -12.52 18.38 8.41
N VAL A 201 -11.89 18.55 7.25
CA VAL A 201 -12.07 17.69 6.08
C VAL A 201 -11.67 16.25 6.40
N TYR A 202 -10.57 16.07 7.13
CA TYR A 202 -10.14 14.75 7.59
C TYR A 202 -11.17 14.09 8.52
N LEU A 203 -11.65 14.80 9.54
CA LEU A 203 -12.65 14.25 10.46
C LEU A 203 -13.99 13.96 9.77
N GLN A 204 -14.39 14.77 8.79
CA GLN A 204 -15.57 14.50 7.95
C GLN A 204 -15.39 13.24 7.09
N SER A 205 -14.19 13.00 6.58
CA SER A 205 -13.88 11.75 5.84
C SER A 205 -14.03 10.49 6.72
N LEU A 206 -13.95 10.64 8.04
CA LEU A 206 -14.19 9.59 9.03
C LEU A 206 -15.68 9.48 9.45
N GLY A 207 -16.59 10.20 8.80
CA GLY A 207 -18.03 10.13 9.04
C GLY A 207 -18.56 11.03 10.15
N LEU A 208 -17.75 11.97 10.66
CA LEU A 208 -18.19 12.98 11.63
C LEU A 208 -18.92 14.13 10.90
N ILE A 209 -20.02 14.61 11.48
CA ILE A 209 -20.81 15.71 10.92
C ILE A 209 -20.46 17.03 11.60
N GLU A 210 -20.84 18.14 11.01
CA GLU A 210 -20.51 19.48 11.50
C GLU A 210 -21.00 19.75 12.94
N ALA A 211 -22.13 19.14 13.32
CA ALA A 211 -22.64 19.18 14.70
C ALA A 211 -21.71 18.52 15.73
N ASP A 212 -20.85 17.57 15.31
CA ASP A 212 -19.88 16.90 16.17
C ASP A 212 -18.62 17.76 16.43
N PHE A 213 -18.42 18.83 15.65
CA PHE A 213 -17.30 19.77 15.82
C PHE A 213 -17.63 20.99 16.69
N ALA A 214 -18.84 21.07 17.23
CA ALA A 214 -19.28 22.16 18.08
C ALA A 214 -18.37 22.30 19.31
N GLY A 215 -17.67 23.43 19.44
CA GLY A 215 -16.72 23.71 20.52
C GLY A 215 -15.31 23.14 20.31
N LEU A 216 -15.13 22.17 19.41
CA LEU A 216 -13.86 21.48 19.18
C LEU A 216 -12.75 22.44 18.72
N LYS A 217 -13.05 23.31 17.75
CA LYS A 217 -12.09 24.31 17.25
C LYS A 217 -11.59 25.22 18.37
N ARG A 218 -12.51 25.73 19.18
CA ARG A 218 -12.19 26.65 20.28
C ARG A 218 -11.31 25.98 21.33
N ASP A 219 -11.62 24.73 21.67
CA ASP A 219 -10.89 23.98 22.69
C ASP A 219 -9.50 23.56 22.19
N LEU A 220 -9.36 23.24 20.89
CA LEU A 220 -8.07 23.01 20.22
C LEU A 220 -7.21 24.27 20.14
N ASP A 221 -7.81 25.42 19.81
CA ASP A 221 -7.12 26.71 19.78
C ASP A 221 -6.62 27.11 21.18
N GLN A 222 -7.41 26.85 22.23
CA GLN A 222 -6.99 27.05 23.62
C GLN A 222 -5.86 26.09 24.03
N ALA A 223 -5.93 24.82 23.64
CA ALA A 223 -4.88 23.84 23.94
C ALA A 223 -3.56 24.20 23.25
N ARG A 224 -3.61 24.64 21.99
CA ARG A 224 -2.45 25.14 21.25
C ARG A 224 -1.83 26.37 21.94
N ALA A 225 -2.65 27.29 22.43
CA ALA A 225 -2.19 28.47 23.15
C ALA A 225 -1.58 28.15 24.54
N ALA A 226 -2.00 27.05 25.18
CA ALA A 226 -1.54 26.64 26.51
C ALA A 226 -0.24 25.79 26.51
N GLY A 227 0.21 25.32 25.33
CA GLY A 227 1.44 24.52 25.17
C GLY A 227 1.36 23.08 25.70
N PRO A 228 2.34 22.22 25.37
CA PRO A 228 2.31 20.76 25.60
C PRO A 228 2.32 20.33 27.08
N ALA A 229 2.59 21.24 28.02
CA ALA A 229 2.76 20.91 29.43
C ALA A 229 1.48 21.00 30.29
N THR A 230 0.36 21.50 29.74
CA THR A 230 -0.81 21.87 30.57
C THR A 230 -2.13 21.21 30.15
N SER A 231 -2.05 20.20 29.28
CA SER A 231 -3.23 19.64 28.64
C SER A 231 -3.64 18.30 29.28
N GLU A 232 -4.29 18.34 30.44
CA GLU A 232 -5.03 17.17 30.98
C GLU A 232 -6.39 16.96 30.27
N LYS A 233 -6.85 17.97 29.52
CA LYS A 233 -8.14 17.97 28.81
C LYS A 233 -8.20 17.31 27.41
N PRO A 234 -7.12 17.14 26.61
CA PRO A 234 -7.14 16.54 25.27
C PRO A 234 -7.77 15.16 25.21
N ALA A 235 -7.37 14.29 26.13
CA ALA A 235 -7.79 12.90 26.13
C ALA A 235 -9.31 12.73 26.23
N SER A 236 -9.98 13.63 26.97
CA SER A 236 -11.42 13.54 27.23
C SER A 236 -12.29 13.82 26.00
N TRP A 237 -11.88 14.73 25.13
CA TRP A 237 -12.63 15.06 23.91
C TRP A 237 -12.14 14.24 22.70
N ILE A 238 -10.85 13.87 22.65
CA ILE A 238 -10.35 12.86 21.70
C ILE A 238 -11.13 11.55 21.90
N GLY A 239 -11.28 11.10 23.14
CA GLY A 239 -12.07 9.90 23.46
C GLY A 239 -13.54 10.00 23.03
N LYS A 240 -14.16 11.19 23.15
CA LYS A 240 -15.54 11.43 22.67
C LYS A 240 -15.65 11.42 21.14
N LEU A 241 -14.67 12.00 20.43
CA LEU A 241 -14.63 11.99 18.96
C LEU A 241 -14.38 10.59 18.41
N VAL A 242 -13.42 9.87 18.99
CA VAL A 242 -13.13 8.47 18.67
C VAL A 242 -14.38 7.62 18.96
N GLY A 243 -15.03 7.79 20.11
CA GLY A 243 -16.30 7.13 20.45
C GLY A 243 -17.41 7.38 19.44
N LYS A 244 -17.62 8.63 19.02
CA LYS A 244 -18.63 8.99 18.02
C LYS A 244 -18.31 8.47 16.63
N ALA A 245 -17.06 8.56 16.20
CA ALA A 245 -16.61 8.03 14.91
C ALA A 245 -16.78 6.50 14.87
N MET A 246 -16.42 5.79 15.94
CA MET A 246 -16.64 4.34 16.07
C MET A 246 -18.12 3.95 16.05
N SER A 247 -19.01 4.75 16.65
CA SER A 247 -20.46 4.46 16.63
C SER A 247 -21.13 4.66 15.26
N LYS A 248 -20.52 5.47 14.39
CA LYS A 248 -21.02 5.78 13.04
C LYS A 248 -20.32 4.97 11.94
N ALA A 249 -19.13 4.45 12.20
CA ALA A 249 -18.39 3.59 11.29
C ALA A 249 -18.94 2.14 11.36
N ALA A 250 -19.95 1.84 10.55
CA ALA A 250 -20.40 0.46 10.36
C ALA A 250 -19.38 -0.31 9.51
N GLY A 251 -18.47 -1.02 10.19
CA GLY A 251 -17.52 -1.95 9.58
C GLY A 251 -16.31 -1.26 8.95
N VAL A 252 -15.22 -1.14 9.73
CA VAL A 252 -13.78 -1.09 9.36
C VAL A 252 -13.00 -0.92 10.68
N GLY A 253 -11.81 -1.51 10.76
CA GLY A 253 -10.97 -1.64 11.97
C GLY A 253 -10.93 -0.42 12.90
N VAL A 254 -11.50 -0.63 14.10
CA VAL A 254 -11.69 0.34 15.19
C VAL A 254 -10.39 1.06 15.60
N GLU A 255 -9.25 0.35 15.53
CA GLU A 255 -7.94 0.87 15.94
C GLU A 255 -7.36 1.87 14.94
N ALA A 256 -7.63 1.71 13.64
CA ALA A 256 -7.09 2.59 12.61
C ALA A 256 -7.78 3.97 12.59
N VAL A 257 -9.07 4.03 12.97
CA VAL A 257 -9.82 5.29 13.15
C VAL A 257 -9.32 6.06 14.38
N ALA A 258 -9.05 5.35 15.49
CA ALA A 258 -8.53 5.96 16.71
C ALA A 258 -7.13 6.57 16.51
N GLY A 259 -6.22 5.84 15.86
CA GLY A 259 -4.88 6.34 15.53
C GLY A 259 -4.91 7.53 14.59
N GLY A 260 -5.76 7.50 13.57
CA GLY A 260 -5.92 8.58 12.60
C GLY A 260 -6.40 9.90 13.22
N ILE A 261 -7.44 9.85 14.06
CA ILE A 261 -7.95 11.03 14.77
C ILE A 261 -6.89 11.63 15.68
N ALA A 262 -6.17 10.80 16.45
CA ALA A 262 -5.13 11.26 17.35
C ALA A 262 -3.97 11.94 16.59
N GLN A 263 -3.54 11.36 15.46
CA GLN A 263 -2.46 11.90 14.64
C GLN A 263 -2.84 13.22 13.98
N ALA A 264 -4.06 13.35 13.46
CA ALA A 264 -4.52 14.61 12.85
C ALA A 264 -4.63 15.75 13.87
N ILE A 265 -5.02 15.42 15.11
CA ILE A 265 -5.07 16.37 16.22
C ILE A 265 -3.65 16.76 16.68
N ALA A 266 -2.71 15.82 16.75
CA ALA A 266 -1.32 16.10 17.07
C ALA A 266 -0.72 17.07 16.04
N GLY A 267 -0.95 16.82 14.74
CA GLY A 267 -0.55 17.72 13.66
C GLY A 267 -1.12 19.14 13.80
N TYR A 268 -2.42 19.27 14.15
CA TYR A 268 -3.04 20.58 14.40
C TYR A 268 -2.39 21.34 15.58
N LEU A 269 -2.04 20.62 16.65
CA LEU A 269 -1.39 21.20 17.82
C LEU A 269 0.11 21.50 17.57
N GLY A 270 0.69 20.94 16.51
CA GLY A 270 2.11 21.05 16.17
C GLY A 270 2.99 20.12 17.02
N GLN A 271 2.46 18.95 17.39
CA GLN A 271 3.17 17.86 18.09
C GLN A 271 3.53 16.72 17.15
#